data_AF-A0A7S1PBP1-F1
#
_entry.id   AF-A0A7S1PBP1-F1
#
_cell.length_a   1.000
_cell.length_b   1.000
_cell.length_c   1.000
_cell.angle_alpha   90.00
_cell.angle_beta   90.00
_cell.angle_gamma   90.00
#
_symmetry.space_group_name_H-M   'P 1'
#
loop_
_entity.id
_entity.type
_entity.pdbx_description
1 polymer ?
#
loop_
_entity_poly.entity_id
_entity_poly.type
_entity_poly.pdbx_seq_one_letter_code
_entity_poly.pdbx_strand_id
1 'polypeptide(L)'
;KNGMKRRDLGWAATPLLLALPLCSHYVIARAGVPDPLSCQEKGFITDSLLCSSCARVGVQLPKSAESRRLIDECQSCCKADNVASATHITLVLCPSETSFNQDIEHFIRREVPRFGKKMSIKYIRGARTTLVLQRAADASSSSSSSSAGGEGTDKTEAHEHEHVNIRGWKNDDLVLYCLNQLGMRPEDLKDEKPDKKVKA
;
A
#
# COMPACT_ATOMS: atom_id res chain seq x y z
N LYS A 1 -52.30 -73.79 17.69
CA LYS A 1 -50.94 -74.35 17.43
C LYS A 1 -50.04 -73.17 17.06
N ASN A 2 -49.46 -72.51 18.07
CA ASN A 2 -48.08 -72.70 18.55
C ASN A 2 -47.02 -72.33 17.51
N GLY A 3 -46.21 -71.29 17.80
CA GLY A 3 -44.98 -71.03 17.06
C GLY A 3 -44.37 -69.64 17.24
N MET A 4 -44.08 -69.21 18.46
CA MET A 4 -43.24 -68.04 18.74
C MET A 4 -41.75 -68.40 18.55
N LYS A 5 -40.95 -67.54 17.89
CA LYS A 5 -39.51 -67.43 18.18
C LYS A 5 -38.93 -66.06 17.75
N ARG A 6 -38.50 -65.32 18.77
CA ARG A 6 -37.74 -64.06 18.75
C ARG A 6 -36.26 -64.30 18.39
N ARG A 7 -35.59 -63.26 17.88
CA ARG A 7 -34.25 -62.77 18.28
C ARG A 7 -34.29 -61.25 17.97
N ASP A 8 -34.32 -60.29 18.88
CA ASP A 8 -33.41 -59.89 19.97
C ASP A 8 -31.98 -59.51 19.53
N LEU A 9 -31.50 -58.43 20.18
CA LEU A 9 -30.25 -57.64 20.05
C LEU A 9 -30.36 -56.49 19.03
N GLY A 10 -30.53 -55.23 19.43
CA GLY A 10 -29.87 -54.48 20.53
C GLY A 10 -28.94 -53.45 19.88
N TRP A 11 -28.67 -52.25 20.36
CA TRP A 11 -29.04 -51.47 21.55
C TRP A 11 -28.39 -50.10 21.27
N ALA A 12 -29.07 -48.99 21.62
CA ALA A 12 -28.44 -47.72 22.03
C ALA A 12 -27.59 -46.98 20.98
N ALA A 13 -27.34 -45.68 21.04
CA ALA A 13 -27.82 -44.59 21.87
C ALA A 13 -27.13 -43.35 21.28
N THR A 14 -27.93 -42.38 20.82
CA THR A 14 -27.77 -40.94 21.11
C THR A 14 -26.47 -40.22 20.65
N PRO A 15 -26.40 -38.87 20.70
CA PRO A 15 -26.07 -38.05 19.54
C PRO A 15 -24.86 -37.13 19.80
N LEU A 16 -24.72 -36.08 18.97
CA LEU A 16 -23.91 -34.87 19.19
C LEU A 16 -22.39 -35.06 19.05
N LEU A 17 -21.81 -34.44 18.01
CA LEU A 17 -20.70 -33.49 18.20
C LEU A 17 -20.47 -32.64 16.94
N LEU A 18 -20.60 -31.35 17.18
CA LEU A 18 -20.21 -30.20 16.36
C LEU A 18 -18.95 -30.41 15.50
N ALA A 19 -19.09 -30.22 14.19
CA ALA A 19 -17.98 -29.82 13.33
C ALA A 19 -18.21 -28.36 12.91
N LEU A 20 -17.63 -27.45 13.69
CA LEU A 20 -17.49 -26.04 13.36
C LEU A 20 -16.74 -25.89 12.02
N PRO A 21 -17.26 -25.17 11.01
CA PRO A 21 -16.37 -24.59 10.03
C PRO A 21 -15.57 -23.53 10.77
N LEU A 22 -14.24 -23.68 10.79
CA LEU A 22 -13.31 -22.60 11.08
C LEU A 22 -13.46 -21.55 9.96
N CYS A 23 -14.56 -20.79 10.01
CA CYS A 23 -14.64 -19.48 9.38
C CYS A 23 -13.66 -18.61 10.17
N SER A 24 -12.41 -18.62 9.72
CA SER A 24 -11.45 -17.56 9.97
C SER A 24 -12.20 -16.25 9.80
N HIS A 25 -12.30 -15.47 10.88
CA HIS A 25 -12.87 -14.13 10.85
C HIS A 25 -11.93 -13.27 10.01
N TYR A 26 -12.05 -13.33 8.70
CA TYR A 26 -11.73 -12.21 7.85
C TYR A 26 -12.70 -11.11 8.27
N VAL A 27 -12.24 -10.23 9.16
CA VAL A 27 -12.80 -8.90 9.32
C VAL A 27 -12.51 -8.21 7.99
N ILE A 28 -13.39 -8.42 7.02
CA ILE A 28 -13.54 -7.52 5.89
C ILE A 28 -14.08 -6.26 6.53
N ALA A 29 -13.18 -5.30 6.80
CA ALA A 29 -13.56 -3.92 7.06
C ALA A 29 -14.37 -3.48 5.84
N ARG A 30 -15.70 -3.56 5.96
CA ARG A 30 -16.60 -2.93 5.02
C ARG A 30 -16.34 -1.44 5.19
N ALA A 31 -15.63 -0.85 4.24
CA ALA A 31 -15.65 0.59 4.02
C ALA A 31 -17.11 0.94 3.69
N GLY A 32 -17.92 1.13 4.72
CA GLY A 32 -19.18 1.85 4.60
C GLY A 32 -18.85 3.23 4.05
N VAL A 33 -19.66 3.71 3.12
CA VAL A 33 -19.55 5.09 2.65
C VAL A 33 -19.64 5.98 3.89
N PRO A 34 -18.62 6.80 4.21
CA PRO A 34 -18.65 7.62 5.41
C PRO A 34 -19.75 8.67 5.24
N ASP A 35 -20.77 8.64 6.09
CA ASP A 35 -21.79 9.69 6.14
C ASP A 35 -21.11 10.98 6.63
N PRO A 36 -20.91 12.00 5.76
CA PRO A 36 -20.06 13.14 6.08
C PRO A 36 -20.59 13.97 7.25
N LEU A 37 -21.91 13.99 7.43
CA LEU A 37 -22.57 14.72 8.52
C LEU A 37 -22.26 14.11 9.90
N SER A 38 -22.29 12.79 10.03
CA SER A 38 -22.01 12.10 11.30
C SER A 38 -20.53 12.21 11.71
N CYS A 39 -19.64 12.19 10.72
CA CYS A 39 -18.21 12.35 10.95
C CYS A 39 -17.83 13.77 11.37
N GLN A 40 -18.48 14.79 10.77
CA GLN A 40 -18.28 16.18 11.17
C GLN A 40 -18.81 16.45 12.59
N GLU A 41 -19.93 15.85 12.98
CA GLU A 41 -20.46 15.90 14.35
C GLU A 41 -19.50 15.29 15.38
N LYS A 42 -18.75 14.26 14.99
CA LYS A 42 -17.67 13.65 15.80
C LYS A 42 -16.35 14.45 15.76
N GLY A 43 -16.29 15.55 15.01
CA GLY A 43 -15.11 16.42 14.90
C GLY A 43 -14.08 15.97 13.85
N PHE A 44 -14.41 15.01 12.99
CA PHE A 44 -13.54 14.54 11.91
C PHE A 44 -13.79 15.30 10.60
N ILE A 45 -12.73 15.83 9.99
CA ILE A 45 -12.77 16.48 8.68
C ILE A 45 -12.61 15.40 7.60
N THR A 46 -13.71 14.87 7.08
CA THR A 46 -13.70 13.74 6.12
C THR A 46 -12.95 14.04 4.83
N ASP A 47 -12.84 15.31 4.42
CA ASP A 47 -12.19 15.66 3.16
C ASP A 47 -10.67 15.51 3.14
N SER A 48 -10.03 15.70 4.29
CA SER A 48 -8.57 15.58 4.45
C SER A 48 -8.15 14.41 5.34
N LEU A 49 -9.10 13.74 6.00
CA LEU A 49 -8.79 12.63 6.90
C LEU A 49 -8.44 11.36 6.12
N LEU A 50 -7.17 11.00 6.18
CA LEU A 50 -6.60 9.80 5.58
C LEU A 50 -6.52 8.64 6.57
N CYS A 51 -6.82 7.42 6.14
CA CYS A 51 -6.84 6.25 7.03
C CYS A 51 -5.47 5.93 7.64
N SER A 52 -4.38 6.23 6.94
CA SER A 52 -3.01 6.16 7.43
C SER A 52 -2.75 7.07 8.62
N SER A 53 -3.43 8.23 8.66
CA SER A 53 -3.33 9.18 9.78
C SER A 53 -4.01 8.61 11.02
N CYS A 54 -5.17 7.96 10.87
CA CYS A 54 -5.83 7.24 11.96
C CYS A 54 -4.97 6.10 12.52
N ALA A 55 -4.29 5.35 11.64
CA ALA A 55 -3.38 4.28 12.06
C ALA A 55 -2.17 4.81 12.85
N ARG A 56 -1.56 5.92 12.41
CA ARG A 56 -0.42 6.56 13.11
C ARG A 56 -0.81 7.08 14.50
N VAL A 57 -1.97 7.70 14.60
CA VAL A 57 -2.51 8.19 15.88
C VAL A 57 -2.72 7.01 16.85
N GLY A 58 -3.19 5.88 16.35
CA GLY A 58 -3.37 4.67 17.15
C GLY A 58 -2.09 4.07 17.74
N VAL A 59 -0.93 4.32 17.13
CA VAL A 59 0.38 3.89 17.68
C VAL A 59 0.83 4.78 18.83
N GLN A 60 0.45 6.06 18.82
CA GLN A 60 0.88 7.04 19.83
C GLN A 60 -0.06 7.13 21.03
N LEU A 61 -1.30 6.68 20.89
CA LEU A 61 -2.28 6.69 21.97
C LEU A 61 -2.03 5.54 22.97
N PRO A 62 -2.28 5.77 24.27
CA PRO A 62 -2.27 4.70 25.27
C PRO A 62 -3.37 3.68 24.94
N LYS A 63 -3.09 2.39 25.17
CA LYS A 63 -4.03 1.28 24.87
C LYS A 63 -5.20 1.20 25.87
N SER A 64 -6.00 2.27 25.95
CA SER A 64 -7.24 2.32 26.71
C SER A 64 -8.44 1.97 25.82
N ALA A 65 -9.59 1.68 26.44
CA ALA A 65 -10.83 1.43 25.71
C ALA A 65 -11.30 2.67 24.92
N GLU A 66 -11.09 3.86 25.48
CA GLU A 66 -11.44 5.13 24.84
C GLU A 66 -10.56 5.43 23.62
N SER A 67 -9.25 5.15 23.70
CA SER A 67 -8.36 5.29 22.54
C SER A 67 -8.74 4.35 21.41
N ARG A 68 -9.16 3.12 21.72
CA ARG A 68 -9.62 2.16 20.69
C ARG A 68 -10.89 2.65 20.00
N ARG A 69 -11.88 3.12 20.78
CA ARG A 69 -13.10 3.72 20.23
C ARG A 69 -12.78 4.90 19.32
N LEU A 70 -11.87 5.79 19.73
CA LEU A 70 -11.47 6.94 18.92
C LEU A 70 -10.80 6.51 17.59
N ILE A 71 -9.96 5.48 17.63
CA ILE A 71 -9.31 4.94 16.41
C ILE A 71 -10.36 4.31 15.50
N ASP A 72 -11.30 3.53 16.04
CA ASP A 72 -12.38 2.89 15.28
C ASP A 72 -13.27 3.95 14.62
N GLU A 73 -13.62 5.02 15.34
CA GLU A 73 -14.37 6.16 14.80
C GLU A 73 -13.59 6.90 13.71
N CYS A 74 -12.29 7.15 13.93
CA CYS A 74 -11.41 7.75 12.92
C CYS A 74 -11.37 6.89 11.64
N GLN A 75 -11.25 5.57 11.80
CA GLN A 75 -11.23 4.62 10.68
C GLN A 75 -12.56 4.54 9.94
N SER A 76 -13.69 4.76 10.64
CA SER A 76 -15.01 4.83 10.01
C SER A 76 -15.22 6.08 9.17
N CYS A 77 -14.48 7.15 9.46
CA CYS A 77 -14.63 8.47 8.84
C CYS A 77 -13.52 8.84 7.85
N CYS A 78 -12.48 8.01 7.76
CA CYS A 78 -11.33 8.30 6.90
C CYS A 78 -11.58 7.89 5.44
N LYS A 79 -10.96 8.63 4.52
CA LYS A 79 -10.81 8.20 3.13
C LYS A 79 -9.60 7.29 3.01
N ALA A 80 -9.77 6.22 2.24
CA ALA A 80 -8.68 5.30 1.96
C ALA A 80 -7.54 6.05 1.25
N ASP A 81 -6.30 5.85 1.71
CA ASP A 81 -5.09 6.47 1.17
C ASP A 81 -4.79 6.13 -0.30
N ASN A 82 -5.60 5.28 -0.93
CA ASN A 82 -5.33 4.71 -2.25
C ASN A 82 -5.75 5.64 -3.41
N VAL A 83 -5.65 6.96 -3.24
CA VAL A 83 -5.66 7.85 -4.41
C VAL A 83 -4.22 7.94 -4.87
N ALA A 84 -3.87 7.11 -5.87
CA ALA A 84 -2.55 7.16 -6.49
C ALA A 84 -2.26 8.60 -6.93
N SER A 85 -1.31 9.25 -6.27
CA SER A 85 -0.86 10.60 -6.61
C SER A 85 -0.02 10.60 -7.88
N ALA A 86 0.56 9.46 -8.24
CA ALA A 86 1.33 9.26 -9.46
C ALA A 86 0.81 8.06 -10.26
N THR A 87 0.75 8.23 -11.58
CA THR A 87 0.48 7.14 -12.53
C THR A 87 1.73 6.32 -12.83
N HIS A 88 2.89 6.97 -12.81
CA HIS A 88 4.17 6.38 -13.15
C HIS A 88 5.31 7.10 -12.41
N ILE A 89 6.33 6.36 -11.99
CA ILE A 89 7.52 6.88 -11.30
C ILE A 89 8.77 6.56 -12.12
N THR A 90 9.61 7.56 -12.37
CA THR A 90 10.91 7.37 -13.01
C THR A 90 12.02 7.65 -12.00
N LEU A 91 12.87 6.65 -11.73
CA LEU A 91 14.08 6.82 -10.95
C LEU A 91 15.20 7.33 -11.87
N VAL A 92 15.65 8.56 -11.64
CA VAL A 92 16.77 9.18 -12.36
C VAL A 92 18.00 9.16 -11.48
N LEU A 93 19.10 8.60 -11.97
CA LEU A 93 20.35 8.55 -11.20
C LEU A 93 21.60 8.51 -12.08
N CYS A 94 22.74 8.85 -11.48
CA CYS A 94 24.05 8.63 -12.10
C CYS A 94 24.48 7.16 -11.96
N PRO A 95 25.01 6.51 -13.03
CA PRO A 95 25.57 5.16 -12.93
C PRO A 95 26.64 4.96 -11.86
N SER A 96 27.36 6.01 -11.47
CA SER A 96 28.37 5.92 -10.40
C SER A 96 27.73 5.75 -9.01
N GLU A 97 26.51 6.26 -8.80
CA GLU A 97 25.83 6.22 -7.51
C GLU A 97 25.37 4.80 -7.15
N THR A 98 25.04 3.96 -8.14
CA THR A 98 24.66 2.55 -7.89
C THR A 98 25.78 1.75 -7.28
N SER A 99 27.03 2.03 -7.64
CA SER A 99 28.18 1.30 -7.08
C SER A 99 28.53 1.74 -5.66
N PHE A 100 28.13 2.94 -5.27
CA PHE A 100 28.44 3.51 -3.96
C PHE A 100 27.32 3.28 -2.94
N ASN A 101 26.06 3.23 -3.39
CA ASN A 101 24.90 3.09 -2.53
C ASN A 101 24.22 1.73 -2.71
N GLN A 102 24.51 0.82 -1.78
CA GLN A 102 23.97 -0.55 -1.78
C GLN A 102 22.44 -0.59 -1.65
N ASP A 103 21.83 0.34 -0.93
CA ASP A 103 20.37 0.43 -0.80
C ASP A 103 19.71 0.74 -2.14
N ILE A 104 20.28 1.70 -2.89
CA ILE A 104 19.79 2.05 -4.23
C ILE A 104 20.02 0.89 -5.20
N GLU A 105 21.18 0.23 -5.13
CA GLU A 105 21.45 -0.94 -5.97
C GLU A 105 20.46 -2.08 -5.70
N HIS A 106 20.21 -2.36 -4.41
CA HIS A 106 19.24 -3.37 -4.00
C HIS A 106 17.84 -3.03 -4.50
N PHE A 107 17.39 -1.79 -4.28
CA PHE A 107 16.10 -1.30 -4.74
C PHE A 107 15.93 -1.48 -6.26
N ILE A 108 16.94 -1.08 -7.04
CA ILE A 108 16.94 -1.21 -8.50
C ILE A 108 16.85 -2.67 -8.94
N ARG A 109 17.63 -3.58 -8.33
CA ARG A 109 17.70 -4.97 -8.76
C ARG A 109 16.53 -5.83 -8.28
N ARG A 110 15.97 -5.51 -7.10
CA ARG A 110 14.98 -6.37 -6.43
C ARG A 110 13.58 -5.79 -6.46
N GLU A 111 13.44 -4.48 -6.26
CA GLU A 111 12.12 -3.88 -6.02
C GLU A 111 11.55 -3.26 -7.30
N VAL A 112 12.34 -2.52 -8.07
CA VAL A 112 11.88 -1.89 -9.33
C VAL A 112 11.19 -2.88 -10.28
N PRO A 113 11.71 -4.12 -10.52
CA PRO A 113 11.04 -5.09 -11.36
C PRO A 113 9.64 -5.48 -10.84
N ARG A 114 9.43 -5.48 -9.52
CA ARG A 114 8.16 -5.85 -8.88
C ARG A 114 7.06 -4.80 -9.10
N PHE A 115 7.45 -3.53 -9.28
CA PHE A 115 6.54 -2.45 -9.69
C PHE A 115 6.14 -2.54 -11.17
N GLY A 116 6.86 -3.32 -11.98
CA GLY A 116 6.55 -3.57 -13.38
C GLY A 116 6.48 -2.29 -14.22
N LYS A 117 5.41 -2.12 -15.00
CA LYS A 117 5.24 -0.98 -15.92
C LYS A 117 4.99 0.37 -15.24
N LYS A 118 4.74 0.39 -13.92
CA LYS A 118 4.49 1.62 -13.17
C LYS A 118 5.78 2.33 -12.75
N MET A 119 6.93 1.68 -12.93
CA MET A 119 8.22 2.25 -12.59
C MET A 119 9.25 2.05 -13.70
N SER A 120 10.11 3.04 -13.92
CA SER A 120 11.21 2.96 -14.86
C SER A 120 12.48 3.57 -14.29
N ILE A 121 13.63 3.27 -14.91
CA ILE A 121 14.94 3.75 -14.49
C ILE A 121 15.58 4.50 -15.65
N LYS A 122 16.12 5.68 -15.37
CA LYS A 122 16.87 6.49 -16.32
C LYS A 122 18.25 6.83 -15.77
N TYR A 123 19.27 6.35 -16.47
CA TYR A 123 20.66 6.62 -16.11
C TYR A 123 21.17 7.89 -16.82
N ILE A 124 21.56 8.89 -16.04
CA ILE A 124 22.10 10.16 -16.56
C ILE A 124 23.40 10.48 -15.81
N ARG A 125 24.51 10.62 -16.53
CA ARG A 125 25.81 10.94 -15.91
C ARG A 125 25.76 12.29 -15.21
N GLY A 126 26.22 12.34 -13.97
CA GLY A 126 26.23 13.54 -13.13
C GLY A 126 24.87 13.93 -12.56
N ALA A 127 23.80 13.19 -12.84
CA ALA A 127 22.49 13.46 -12.26
C ALA A 127 22.43 13.07 -10.78
N ARG A 128 21.68 13.85 -10.01
CA ARG A 128 21.34 13.52 -8.63
C ARG A 128 20.30 12.41 -8.60
N THR A 129 20.44 11.49 -7.66
CA THR A 129 19.45 10.42 -7.43
C THR A 129 18.11 11.02 -7.03
N THR A 130 17.14 10.94 -7.94
CA THR A 130 15.83 11.59 -7.81
C THR A 130 14.73 10.69 -8.34
N LEU A 131 13.58 10.73 -7.68
CA LEU A 131 12.33 10.16 -8.21
C LEU A 131 11.58 11.27 -8.93
N VAL A 132 11.08 10.96 -10.12
CA VAL A 132 10.23 11.84 -10.92
C VAL A 132 8.84 11.21 -10.98
N LEU A 133 7.87 11.87 -10.37
CA LEU A 133 6.49 11.38 -10.29
C LEU A 133 5.70 12.01 -11.44
N GLN A 134 5.06 11.16 -12.24
CA GLN A 134 4.19 11.57 -13.33
C GLN A 134 2.73 11.43 -12.89
N ARG A 135 2.04 12.54 -12.72
CA ARG A 135 0.61 12.56 -12.37
C ARG A 135 -0.26 12.45 -13.62
N ALA A 136 -1.45 11.87 -13.49
CA ALA A 136 -2.47 11.98 -14.53
C ALA A 136 -2.83 13.46 -14.70
N ALA A 137 -3.07 13.90 -15.93
CA ALA A 137 -3.43 15.27 -16.24
C ALA A 137 -4.90 15.55 -15.85
N ASP A 138 -5.24 15.48 -14.56
CA ASP A 138 -6.56 15.82 -14.03
C ASP A 138 -6.45 16.71 -12.77
N ALA A 139 -6.69 18.00 -12.99
CA ALA A 139 -7.30 18.96 -12.05
C ALA A 139 -6.72 19.15 -10.62
N SER A 140 -5.41 19.28 -10.45
CA SER A 140 -4.86 19.90 -9.23
C SER A 140 -3.54 20.63 -9.47
N SER A 141 -3.61 21.69 -10.27
CA SER A 141 -2.61 22.75 -10.30
C SER A 141 -2.61 23.48 -8.95
N SER A 142 -1.90 22.93 -7.97
CA SER A 142 -1.48 23.65 -6.77
C SER A 142 0.00 23.36 -6.55
N SER A 143 0.80 23.98 -7.41
CA SER A 143 2.25 24.01 -7.34
C SER A 143 2.71 24.80 -6.11
N SER A 144 3.29 24.12 -5.13
CA SER A 144 4.15 24.72 -4.11
C SER A 144 5.58 24.19 -4.27
N SER A 145 6.22 24.51 -5.40
CA SER A 145 7.64 24.29 -5.58
C SER A 145 8.43 25.53 -5.17
N SER A 146 8.96 25.51 -3.96
CA SER A 146 10.06 26.38 -3.55
C SER A 146 11.37 25.67 -3.87
N SER A 147 12.09 26.12 -4.89
CA SER A 147 13.57 26.13 -4.88
C SER A 147 14.13 26.83 -6.12
N ALA A 148 15.04 27.75 -5.84
CA ALA A 148 15.73 28.62 -6.77
C ALA A 148 16.71 27.89 -7.69
N GLY A 149 16.80 28.39 -8.93
CA GLY A 149 18.04 28.45 -9.71
C GLY A 149 18.29 27.32 -10.70
N GLY A 150 18.19 27.62 -12.00
CA GLY A 150 18.75 26.81 -13.07
C GLY A 150 18.10 27.06 -14.43
N GLU A 151 18.69 27.97 -15.20
CA GLU A 151 18.34 28.29 -16.59
C GLU A 151 18.74 27.16 -17.54
N GLY A 152 17.82 26.78 -18.44
CA GLY A 152 18.05 25.73 -19.45
C GLY A 152 16.76 25.40 -20.21
N THR A 153 16.52 26.12 -21.30
CA THR A 153 15.40 25.94 -22.22
C THR A 153 15.43 24.60 -22.96
N ASP A 154 14.38 23.80 -22.83
CA ASP A 154 13.88 22.98 -23.94
C ASP A 154 12.36 22.76 -23.80
N LYS A 155 11.64 22.85 -24.93
CA LYS A 155 10.18 22.76 -24.99
C LYS A 155 9.79 21.30 -25.00
N THR A 156 9.22 20.81 -23.90
CA THR A 156 8.48 19.54 -23.88
C THR A 156 7.25 19.74 -23.01
N GLU A 157 6.12 19.26 -23.52
CA GLU A 157 4.77 19.36 -22.97
C GLU A 157 4.78 19.27 -21.43
N ALA A 158 4.23 20.29 -20.78
CA ALA A 158 4.29 20.50 -19.34
C ALA A 158 3.37 19.49 -18.61
N HIS A 159 3.79 18.24 -18.58
CA HIS A 159 3.37 17.33 -17.52
C HIS A 159 4.02 17.83 -16.23
N GLU A 160 3.21 18.12 -15.21
CA GLU A 160 3.70 18.51 -13.90
C GLU A 160 4.49 17.33 -13.31
N HIS A 161 5.81 17.44 -13.37
CA HIS A 161 6.73 16.44 -12.85
C HIS A 161 7.17 16.86 -11.46
N GLU A 162 6.75 16.12 -10.44
CA GLU A 162 7.26 16.32 -9.09
C GLU A 162 8.60 15.60 -8.96
N HIS A 163 9.63 16.35 -8.52
CA HIS A 163 10.98 15.83 -8.32
C HIS A 163 11.27 15.65 -6.83
N VAL A 164 11.60 14.43 -6.43
CA VAL A 164 11.89 14.08 -5.04
C VAL A 164 13.34 13.61 -4.94
N ASN A 165 14.13 14.31 -4.14
CA ASN A 165 15.50 13.93 -3.86
C ASN A 165 15.52 12.83 -2.80
N ILE A 166 16.11 11.68 -3.16
CA ILE A 166 16.14 10.48 -2.32
C ILE A 166 17.54 10.13 -1.81
N ARG A 167 18.47 11.08 -1.83
CA ARG A 167 19.82 10.86 -1.32
C ARG A 167 19.79 10.47 0.16
N GLY A 168 20.39 9.32 0.48
CA GLY A 168 20.48 8.80 1.85
C GLY A 168 19.24 8.05 2.34
N TRP A 169 18.25 7.83 1.48
CA TRP A 169 17.09 7.01 1.81
C TRP A 169 17.46 5.52 1.82
N LYS A 170 16.82 4.77 2.70
CA LYS A 170 16.97 3.32 2.78
C LYS A 170 16.03 2.61 1.79
N ASN A 171 16.34 1.37 1.46
CA ASN A 171 15.50 0.56 0.57
C ASN A 171 14.03 0.50 1.02
N ASP A 172 13.78 0.26 2.30
CA ASP A 172 12.41 0.11 2.83
C ASP A 172 11.60 1.41 2.72
N ASP A 173 12.25 2.55 2.97
CA ASP A 173 11.64 3.88 2.83
C ASP A 173 11.29 4.18 1.37
N LEU A 174 12.15 3.77 0.42
CA LEU A 174 11.92 3.91 -1.02
C LEU A 174 10.73 3.07 -1.47
N VAL A 175 10.65 1.81 -1.04
CA VAL A 175 9.54 0.91 -1.38
C VAL A 175 8.23 1.47 -0.84
N LEU A 176 8.19 1.81 0.46
CA LEU A 176 6.99 2.33 1.09
C LEU A 176 6.52 3.63 0.43
N TYR A 177 7.45 4.53 0.12
CA TYR A 177 7.14 5.76 -0.59
C TYR A 177 6.56 5.50 -1.98
N CYS A 178 7.19 4.63 -2.79
CA CYS A 178 6.71 4.33 -4.13
C CYS A 178 5.34 3.65 -4.13
N LEU A 179 5.09 2.73 -3.17
CA LEU A 179 3.78 2.10 -2.99
C LEU A 179 2.69 3.12 -2.69
N ASN A 180 2.95 4.03 -1.76
CA ASN A 180 2.01 5.09 -1.40
C ASN A 180 1.71 6.00 -2.61
N GLN A 181 2.74 6.44 -3.33
CA GLN A 181 2.55 7.33 -4.47
C GLN A 181 1.81 6.66 -5.64
N LEU A 182 2.02 5.36 -5.85
CA LEU A 182 1.35 4.57 -6.90
C LEU A 182 -0.03 4.02 -6.46
N GLY A 183 -0.44 4.29 -5.21
CA GLY A 183 -1.67 3.73 -4.62
C GLY A 183 -1.70 2.19 -4.65
N MET A 184 -0.53 1.55 -4.51
CA MET A 184 -0.37 0.10 -4.52
C MET A 184 -0.20 -0.43 -3.12
N ARG A 185 -0.72 -1.63 -2.87
CA ARG A 185 -0.44 -2.35 -1.63
C ARG A 185 0.81 -3.20 -1.77
N PRO A 186 1.52 -3.51 -0.67
CA PRO A 186 2.68 -4.41 -0.71
C PRO A 186 2.38 -5.76 -1.37
N GLU A 187 1.14 -6.25 -1.24
CA GLU A 187 0.68 -7.52 -1.83
C GLU A 187 0.50 -7.45 -3.35
N ASP A 188 0.36 -6.25 -3.92
CA ASP A 188 0.23 -6.02 -5.37
C ASP A 188 1.59 -6.07 -6.09
N LEU A 189 2.70 -6.06 -5.32
CA LEU A 189 4.03 -6.26 -5.88
C LEU A 189 4.12 -7.68 -6.42
N LYS A 190 4.38 -7.79 -7.72
CA LYS A 190 4.53 -9.10 -8.34
C LYS A 190 5.78 -9.76 -7.78
N ASP A 191 5.61 -10.93 -7.18
CA ASP A 191 6.75 -11.78 -6.85
C ASP A 191 7.33 -12.30 -8.16
N GLU A 192 8.48 -11.76 -8.56
CA GLU A 192 9.23 -12.36 -9.65
C GLU A 192 9.72 -13.73 -9.18
N LYS A 193 9.24 -14.79 -9.86
CA LYS A 193 9.90 -16.10 -9.78
C LYS A 193 11.33 -15.89 -10.29
N PRO A 194 12.36 -16.33 -9.55
CA PRO A 194 13.73 -16.22 -10.01
C PRO A 194 13.84 -16.94 -11.34
N ASP A 195 14.31 -16.21 -12.35
CA ASP A 195 14.59 -16.71 -13.69
C ASP A 195 15.35 -18.04 -13.57
N LYS A 196 14.71 -19.13 -14.02
CA LYS A 196 15.37 -20.44 -14.06
C LYS A 196 16.56 -20.28 -15.01
N LYS A 197 17.77 -20.34 -14.43
CA LYS A 197 19.04 -20.56 -15.15
C LYS A 197 18.80 -21.31 -16.46
N VAL A 198 18.88 -20.61 -17.58
CA VAL A 198 19.06 -21.27 -18.87
C VAL A 198 20.49 -21.76 -18.89
N LYS A 199 20.60 -23.08 -18.76
CA LYS A 199 21.81 -23.87 -18.86
C LYS A 199 22.12 -24.04 -20.35
N ALA A 200 23.28 -23.56 -20.79
CA ALA A 200 24.02 -24.07 -21.94
C ALA A 200 25.50 -23.75 -21.73
#